data_AF-A0A0H5PYE6-F1
#
_entry.id   AF-A0A0H5PYE6-F1
#
_cell.length_a   1.000
_cell.length_b   1.000
_cell.length_c   1.000
_cell.angle_alpha   90.00
_cell.angle_beta   90.00
_cell.angle_gamma   90.00
#
_symmetry.space_group_name_H-M   'P 1'
#
loop_
_entity.id
_entity.type
_entity.pdbx_description
1 polymer ?
#
loop_
_entity_poly.entity_id
_entity_poly.type
_entity_poly.pdbx_seq_one_letter_code
_entity_poly.pdbx_strand_id
1 'polypeptide(L)'
;MGVSIDADKKRTILELRATGLSYAKISERVGVAKQTAINVCKAQEEEIATLEALNMEELYEQHRITKRERIAAHASLLSRIKAEIEGRDFTDVSTDKLIDLYLKTSASLSGEMIEPTFQTSEEQERDRQERRLINDLSSL
;
A
#
# COMPACT_ATOMS: atom_id res chain seq x y z
N MET A 1 9.91 -52.25 -4.16
CA MET A 1 11.00 -51.55 -4.87
C MET A 1 10.68 -50.06 -4.86
N GLY A 2 11.28 -49.30 -3.95
CA GLY A 2 11.09 -47.84 -3.90
C GLY A 2 11.81 -47.22 -5.09
N VAL A 3 11.06 -46.64 -6.03
CA VAL A 3 11.63 -45.89 -7.15
C VAL A 3 12.38 -44.71 -6.56
N SER A 4 13.71 -44.75 -6.63
CA SER A 4 14.54 -43.60 -6.28
C SER A 4 14.31 -42.52 -7.34
N ILE A 5 13.45 -41.55 -7.04
CA ILE A 5 13.33 -40.35 -7.86
C ILE A 5 14.62 -39.53 -7.68
N ASP A 6 15.12 -39.06 -8.82
CA ASP A 6 16.21 -38.12 -8.96
C ASP A 6 15.98 -36.81 -8.17
N ALA A 7 17.05 -36.25 -7.59
CA ALA A 7 16.97 -35.09 -6.71
C ALA A 7 16.43 -33.84 -7.43
N ASP A 8 16.80 -33.66 -8.70
CA ASP A 8 16.35 -32.51 -9.49
C ASP A 8 14.84 -32.61 -9.77
N LYS A 9 14.35 -33.82 -10.08
CA LYS A 9 12.92 -34.06 -10.25
C LYS A 9 12.12 -33.82 -8.97
N LYS A 10 12.65 -34.18 -7.79
CA LYS A 10 12.01 -33.82 -6.51
C LYS A 10 11.91 -32.33 -6.38
N ARG A 11 13.02 -31.61 -6.57
CA ARG A 11 13.06 -30.15 -6.46
C ARG A 11 12.04 -29.48 -7.39
N THR A 12 12.01 -29.87 -8.66
CA THR A 12 11.04 -29.36 -9.64
C THR A 12 9.58 -29.64 -9.24
N ILE A 13 9.29 -30.81 -8.65
CA ILE A 13 7.93 -31.14 -8.16
C ILE A 13 7.50 -30.14 -7.08
N LEU A 14 8.38 -29.83 -6.13
CA LEU A 14 8.09 -28.89 -5.03
C LEU A 14 7.89 -27.47 -5.55
N GLU A 15 8.79 -27.00 -6.42
CA GLU A 15 8.70 -25.66 -7.02
C GLU A 15 7.40 -25.49 -7.82
N LEU A 16 7.08 -26.45 -8.69
CA LEU A 16 5.81 -26.41 -9.42
C LEU A 16 4.61 -26.51 -8.48
N ARG A 17 4.71 -27.26 -7.38
CA ARG A 17 3.62 -27.33 -6.41
C ARG A 17 3.42 -26.00 -5.67
N ALA A 18 4.50 -25.35 -5.27
CA ALA A 18 4.50 -24.05 -4.58
C ALA A 18 4.00 -22.89 -5.46
N THR A 19 4.00 -23.05 -6.79
CA THR A 19 3.32 -22.12 -7.72
C THR A 19 1.83 -22.43 -7.91
N GLY A 20 1.28 -23.42 -7.20
CA GLY A 20 -0.14 -23.78 -7.22
C GLY A 20 -0.55 -24.79 -8.29
N LEU A 21 0.37 -25.40 -9.03
CA LEU A 21 0.00 -26.39 -10.05
C LEU A 21 -0.65 -27.64 -9.44
N SER A 22 -1.63 -28.19 -10.16
CA SER A 22 -2.25 -29.47 -9.80
C SER A 22 -1.26 -30.63 -9.97
N TYR A 23 -1.37 -31.68 -9.15
CA TYR A 23 -0.54 -32.88 -9.26
C TYR A 23 -0.59 -33.54 -10.66
N ALA A 24 -1.71 -33.41 -11.38
CA ALA A 24 -1.83 -33.93 -12.75
C ALA A 24 -0.89 -33.19 -13.73
N LYS A 25 -0.90 -31.84 -13.69
CA LYS A 25 0.00 -31.01 -14.50
C LYS A 25 1.47 -31.19 -14.12
N ILE A 26 1.77 -31.37 -12.83
CA ILE A 26 3.14 -31.64 -12.35
C ILE A 26 3.62 -32.99 -12.86
N SER A 27 2.76 -34.03 -12.75
CA SER A 27 3.02 -35.38 -13.23
C SER A 27 3.35 -35.41 -14.72
N GLU A 28 2.58 -34.70 -15.54
CA GLU A 28 2.81 -34.54 -16.97
C GLU A 28 4.12 -33.80 -17.26
N ARG A 29 4.37 -32.67 -16.58
CA ARG A 29 5.54 -31.81 -16.83
C ARG A 29 6.87 -32.43 -16.41
N VAL A 30 6.89 -33.21 -15.31
CA VAL A 30 8.11 -33.83 -14.77
C VAL A 30 8.30 -35.26 -15.30
N GLY A 31 7.27 -35.85 -15.89
CA GLY A 31 7.30 -37.23 -16.39
C GLY A 31 7.38 -38.25 -15.26
N VAL A 32 6.55 -38.09 -14.23
CA VAL A 32 6.43 -39.02 -13.08
C VAL A 32 4.98 -39.40 -12.86
N ALA A 33 4.71 -40.54 -12.23
CA ALA A 33 3.33 -40.88 -11.88
C ALA A 33 2.73 -39.88 -10.88
N LYS A 34 1.43 -39.58 -11.03
CA LYS A 34 0.71 -38.65 -10.16
C LYS A 34 0.83 -39.01 -8.68
N GLN A 35 0.76 -40.29 -8.34
CA GLN A 35 0.92 -40.76 -6.97
C GLN A 35 2.32 -40.47 -6.42
N THR A 36 3.35 -40.53 -7.27
CA THR A 36 4.72 -40.21 -6.87
C THR A 36 4.88 -38.72 -6.58
N ALA A 37 4.30 -37.84 -7.39
CA ALA A 37 4.28 -36.40 -7.11
C ALA A 37 3.55 -36.10 -5.78
N ILE A 38 2.41 -36.75 -5.53
CA ILE A 38 1.67 -36.61 -4.27
C ILE A 38 2.53 -37.03 -3.07
N ASN A 39 3.21 -38.19 -3.16
CA ASN A 39 4.02 -38.70 -2.06
C ASN A 39 5.23 -37.80 -1.77
N VAL A 40 5.87 -37.25 -2.81
CA VAL A 40 6.97 -36.28 -2.67
C VAL A 40 6.47 -35.01 -1.99
N CYS A 41 5.36 -34.44 -2.46
CA CYS A 41 4.81 -33.22 -1.86
C CYS A 41 4.40 -33.43 -0.39
N LYS A 42 3.76 -34.56 -0.07
CA LYS A 42 3.38 -34.90 1.31
C LYS A 42 4.59 -35.07 2.24
N ALA A 43 5.71 -35.57 1.71
CA ALA A 43 6.93 -35.74 2.50
C ALA A 43 7.68 -34.42 2.74
N GLN A 44 7.37 -33.36 1.96
CA GLN A 44 8.08 -32.08 1.97
C GLN A 44 7.10 -30.89 2.09
N GLU A 45 6.03 -31.06 2.87
CA GLU A 45 5.00 -30.02 3.04
C GLU A 45 5.56 -28.72 3.61
N GLU A 46 6.48 -28.80 4.57
CA GLU A 46 7.14 -27.61 5.16
C GLU A 46 7.99 -26.84 4.14
N GLU A 47 8.70 -27.55 3.25
CA GLU A 47 9.50 -26.95 2.19
C GLU A 47 8.61 -26.27 1.15
N ILE A 48 7.48 -26.88 0.79
CA ILE A 48 6.48 -26.29 -0.09
C ILE A 48 5.90 -25.01 0.54
N ALA A 49 5.52 -25.04 1.82
CA ALA A 49 4.99 -23.87 2.50
C ALA A 49 6.01 -22.72 2.55
N THR A 50 7.30 -23.03 2.73
CA THR A 50 8.37 -22.04 2.68
C THR A 50 8.52 -21.43 1.28
N LEU A 51 8.50 -22.25 0.23
CA LEU A 51 8.53 -21.78 -1.16
C LEU A 51 7.30 -20.94 -1.52
N GLU A 52 6.11 -21.32 -1.05
CA GLU A 52 4.88 -20.54 -1.21
C GLU A 52 5.01 -19.16 -0.55
N ALA A 53 5.55 -19.09 0.68
CA ALA A 53 5.77 -17.82 1.37
C ALA A 53 6.74 -16.90 0.61
N LEU A 54 7.85 -17.44 0.09
CA LEU A 54 8.81 -16.68 -0.72
C LEU A 54 8.18 -16.16 -2.02
N ASN A 55 7.42 -17.02 -2.72
CA ASN A 55 6.71 -16.62 -3.94
C ASN A 55 5.69 -15.49 -3.66
N MET A 56 5.01 -15.55 -2.51
CA MET A 56 4.07 -14.49 -2.11
C MET A 56 4.80 -13.20 -1.75
N GLU A 57 5.93 -13.27 -1.06
CA GLU A 57 6.77 -12.10 -0.75
C GLU A 57 7.25 -11.41 -2.03
N GLU A 58 7.76 -12.16 -3.00
CA GLU A 58 8.17 -11.63 -4.30
C GLU A 58 6.99 -10.98 -5.05
N LEU A 59 5.83 -11.65 -5.08
CA LEU A 59 4.63 -11.11 -5.71
C LEU A 59 4.18 -9.81 -5.04
N TYR A 60 4.25 -9.74 -3.71
CA TYR A 60 3.97 -8.51 -2.98
C TYR A 60 4.97 -7.43 -3.34
N GLU A 61 6.27 -7.71 -3.40
CA GLU A 61 7.27 -6.73 -3.76
C GLU A 61 7.07 -6.18 -5.18
N GLN A 62 6.80 -7.04 -6.16
CA GLN A 62 6.54 -6.66 -7.55
C GLN A 62 5.29 -5.78 -7.71
N HIS A 63 4.25 -6.01 -6.91
CA HIS A 63 2.98 -5.29 -6.99
C HIS A 63 2.77 -4.26 -5.88
N ARG A 64 3.75 -4.06 -5.00
CA ARG A 64 3.62 -3.12 -3.89
C ARG A 64 3.62 -1.70 -4.44
N ILE A 65 2.45 -1.08 -4.38
CA ILE A 65 2.32 0.35 -4.65
C ILE A 65 3.05 1.12 -3.54
N THR A 66 4.05 1.90 -3.92
CA THR A 66 4.78 2.77 -3.00
C THR A 66 3.89 3.88 -2.47
N LYS A 67 4.25 4.45 -1.30
CA LYS A 67 3.54 5.61 -0.74
C LYS A 67 3.45 6.77 -1.74
N ARG A 68 4.51 6.99 -2.53
CA ARG A 68 4.57 8.03 -3.58
C ARG A 68 3.55 7.78 -4.68
N GLU A 69 3.47 6.55 -5.19
CA GLU A 69 2.52 6.18 -6.24
C GLU A 69 1.07 6.27 -5.74
N ARG A 70 0.80 5.88 -4.49
CA ARG A 70 -0.51 6.10 -3.87
C ARG A 70 -0.86 7.58 -3.83
N ILE A 71 0.04 8.44 -3.36
CA ILE A 71 -0.18 9.90 -3.31
C ILE A 71 -0.44 10.44 -4.71
N ALA A 72 0.36 10.04 -5.71
CA ALA A 72 0.19 10.48 -7.09
C ALA A 72 -1.17 10.04 -7.69
N ALA A 73 -1.56 8.78 -7.47
CA ALA A 73 -2.85 8.25 -7.93
C ALA A 73 -4.02 8.99 -7.26
N HIS A 74 -3.93 9.23 -5.95
CA HIS A 74 -4.95 10.00 -5.22
C HIS A 74 -5.04 11.45 -5.70
N ALA A 75 -3.91 12.14 -5.90
CA ALA A 75 -3.88 13.51 -6.41
C ALA A 75 -4.47 13.62 -7.81
N SER A 76 -4.13 12.68 -8.70
CA SER A 76 -4.69 12.60 -10.06
C SER A 76 -6.21 12.41 -10.04
N LEU A 77 -6.70 11.49 -9.21
CA LEU A 77 -8.14 11.25 -9.05
C LEU A 77 -8.86 12.47 -8.49
N LEU A 78 -8.33 13.10 -7.44
CA LEU A 78 -8.87 14.32 -6.85
C LEU A 78 -8.97 15.45 -7.87
N SER A 79 -7.94 15.65 -8.69
CA SER A 79 -7.95 16.67 -9.75
C SER A 79 -9.06 16.43 -10.78
N ARG A 80 -9.26 15.17 -11.21
CA ARG A 80 -10.32 14.81 -12.15
C ARG A 80 -11.72 14.99 -11.56
N ILE A 81 -11.91 14.58 -10.30
CA ILE A 81 -13.18 14.79 -9.59
C ILE A 81 -13.48 16.28 -9.45
N LYS A 82 -12.48 17.08 -9.08
CA LYS A 82 -12.63 18.54 -8.96
C LYS A 82 -13.06 19.16 -10.28
N ALA A 83 -12.40 18.81 -11.39
CA ALA A 83 -12.74 19.34 -12.71
C ALA A 83 -14.18 19.00 -13.14
N GLU A 84 -14.64 17.78 -12.86
CA GLU A 84 -16.02 17.37 -13.13
C GLU A 84 -17.02 18.17 -12.28
N ILE A 85 -16.73 18.36 -10.98
CA ILE A 85 -17.59 19.15 -10.08
C ILE A 85 -17.67 20.62 -10.54
N GLU A 86 -16.54 21.22 -10.93
CA GLU A 86 -16.48 22.61 -11.40
C GLU A 86 -17.26 22.83 -12.70
N GLY A 87 -17.41 21.80 -13.53
CA GLY A 87 -18.15 21.87 -14.78
C GLY A 87 -19.66 21.64 -14.65
N ARG A 88 -20.14 21.15 -13.50
CA ARG A 88 -21.57 20.87 -13.28
C ARG A 88 -22.27 22.07 -12.67
N ASP A 89 -23.50 22.33 -13.13
CA ASP A 89 -24.39 23.24 -12.43
C ASP A 89 -25.08 22.52 -11.26
N PHE A 90 -25.66 23.33 -10.37
CA PHE A 90 -26.30 22.82 -9.15
C PHE A 90 -27.79 22.54 -9.34
N THR A 91 -28.31 22.53 -10.58
CA THR A 91 -29.77 22.49 -10.83
C THR A 91 -30.41 21.20 -10.35
N ASP A 92 -29.71 20.07 -10.46
CA ASP A 92 -30.19 18.75 -10.03
C ASP A 92 -29.83 18.41 -8.57
N VAL A 93 -29.16 19.34 -7.87
CA VAL A 93 -28.79 19.15 -6.46
C VAL A 93 -29.91 19.66 -5.57
N SER A 94 -30.38 18.80 -4.67
CA SER A 94 -31.46 19.14 -3.76
C SER A 94 -31.05 20.25 -2.78
N THR A 95 -32.01 21.11 -2.41
CA THR A 95 -31.75 22.30 -1.57
C THR A 95 -31.11 21.96 -0.23
N ASP A 96 -31.51 20.85 0.40
CA ASP A 96 -30.91 20.34 1.63
C ASP A 96 -29.41 20.05 1.48
N LYS A 97 -29.00 19.44 0.35
CA LYS A 97 -27.59 19.19 0.03
C LYS A 97 -26.83 20.46 -0.29
N LEU A 98 -27.46 21.44 -0.93
CA LEU A 98 -26.82 22.74 -1.17
C LEU A 98 -26.51 23.47 0.14
N ILE A 99 -27.43 23.43 1.11
CA ILE A 99 -27.21 23.99 2.43
C ILE A 99 -26.08 23.26 3.16
N ASP A 100 -26.05 21.93 3.12
CA ASP A 100 -24.97 21.12 3.71
C ASP A 100 -23.60 21.44 3.09
N LEU A 101 -23.53 21.52 1.76
CA LEU A 101 -22.31 21.92 1.05
C LEU A 101 -21.85 23.32 1.47
N TYR A 102 -22.77 24.30 1.51
CA TYR A 102 -22.48 25.67 1.92
C TYR A 102 -21.92 25.76 3.34
N LEU A 103 -22.52 25.06 4.30
CA LEU A 103 -22.05 25.05 5.69
C LEU A 103 -20.67 24.41 5.80
N LYS A 104 -20.44 23.29 5.10
CA LYS A 104 -19.14 22.59 5.09
C LYS A 104 -18.04 23.47 4.50
N THR A 105 -18.29 24.11 3.35
CA THR A 105 -17.30 25.00 2.72
C THR A 105 -17.02 26.23 3.57
N SER A 106 -18.05 26.78 4.24
CA SER A 106 -17.88 27.91 5.15
C SER A 106 -17.05 27.54 6.38
N ALA A 107 -17.29 26.37 6.97
CA ALA A 107 -16.52 25.88 8.11
C ALA A 107 -15.05 25.62 7.73
N SER A 108 -14.78 25.04 6.56
CA SER A 108 -13.43 24.85 6.04
C SER A 108 -12.70 26.19 5.87
N LEU A 109 -13.36 27.20 5.30
CA LEU A 109 -12.78 28.52 5.11
C LEU A 109 -12.41 29.16 6.45
N SER A 110 -13.29 29.11 7.45
CA SER A 110 -13.01 29.64 8.79
C SER A 110 -11.82 28.96 9.46
N GLY A 111 -11.61 27.66 9.23
CA GLY A 111 -10.46 26.92 9.77
C GLY A 111 -9.12 27.26 9.12
N GLU A 112 -9.13 27.80 7.89
CA GLU A 112 -7.94 28.22 7.14
C GLU A 112 -7.54 29.68 7.40
N MET A 113 -8.43 30.48 7.99
CA MET A 113 -8.14 31.88 8.32
C MET A 113 -7.14 31.96 9.48
N ILE A 114 -5.88 32.28 9.16
CA ILE A 114 -4.88 32.68 10.15
C ILE A 114 -5.16 34.13 10.52
N GLU A 115 -5.62 34.38 11.74
CA GLU A 115 -5.73 35.74 12.27
C GLU A 115 -4.31 36.34 12.39
N PRO A 116 -4.03 37.50 11.77
CA PRO A 116 -2.76 38.17 11.95
C PRO A 116 -2.59 38.59 13.41
N THR A 117 -1.66 37.96 14.11
CA THR A 117 -1.25 38.41 15.44
C THR A 117 -0.23 39.54 15.29
N PHE A 118 -0.64 40.74 15.69
CA PHE A 118 0.26 41.89 15.73
C PHE A 118 0.94 41.94 17.10
N GLN A 119 2.21 41.58 17.14
CA GLN A 119 3.04 41.72 18.33
C GLN A 119 3.59 43.15 18.42
N THR A 120 3.65 43.69 19.64
CA THR A 120 4.39 44.92 19.91
C THR A 120 5.89 44.71 19.70
N SER A 121 6.65 45.78 19.44
CA SER A 121 8.11 45.71 19.27
C SER A 121 8.82 45.07 20.48
N GLU A 122 8.27 45.26 21.68
CA GLU A 122 8.79 44.66 22.91
C GLU A 122 8.55 43.15 22.98
N GLU A 123 7.34 42.68 22.63
CA GLU A 123 7.02 41.24 22.55
C GLU A 123 7.86 40.53 21.49
N GLN A 124 8.07 41.15 20.32
CA GLN A 124 8.92 40.60 19.26
C GLN A 124 10.36 40.42 19.70
N GLU A 125 10.91 41.37 20.47
CA GLU A 125 12.28 41.29 20.96
C GLU A 125 12.41 40.23 22.07
N ARG A 126 11.41 40.10 22.95
CA ARG A 126 11.37 39.05 23.97
C ARG A 126 11.33 37.65 23.37
N ASP A 127 10.43 37.40 22.41
CA ASP A 127 10.33 36.11 21.73
C ASP A 127 11.63 35.74 20.98
N ARG A 128 12.30 36.75 20.41
CA ARG A 128 13.58 36.58 19.70
C ARG A 128 14.70 36.20 20.67
N GLN A 129 14.72 36.77 21.88
CA GLN A 129 15.67 36.40 22.94
C GLN A 129 15.40 35.00 23.48
N GLU A 130 14.13 34.63 23.72
CA GLU A 130 13.74 33.30 24.18
C GLU A 130 14.11 32.20 23.17
N ARG A 131 13.83 32.42 21.87
CA ARG A 131 14.22 31.47 20.81
C ARG A 131 15.73 31.27 20.69
N ARG A 132 16.52 32.33 20.91
CA ARG A 132 17.99 32.23 20.94
C ARG A 132 18.47 31.38 22.09
N LEU A 133 17.96 31.63 23.31
CA LEU A 133 18.32 30.85 24.50
C LEU A 133 17.97 29.37 24.34
N ILE A 134 16.81 29.04 23.76
CA ILE A 134 16.40 27.65 23.51
C ILE A 134 17.33 26.96 22.50
N ASN A 135 17.67 27.63 21.39
CA ASN A 135 18.59 27.07 20.40
C ASN A 135 19.99 26.86 20.98
N ASP A 136 20.48 27.82 21.77
CA ASP A 136 21.78 27.71 22.42
C ASP A 136 21.82 26.54 23.41
N LEU A 137 20.76 26.38 24.23
CA LEU A 137 20.59 25.24 25.15
C LEU A 137 20.43 23.89 24.43
N SER A 138 19.81 23.87 23.26
CA SER A 138 19.66 22.66 22.44
C SER A 138 20.93 22.30 21.65
N SER A 139 21.90 23.20 21.59
CA SER A 139 23.18 23.02 20.88
C SER A 139 24.34 22.61 21.79
N LEU A 140 24.10 22.50 23.10
CA LEU A 140 25.00 21.96 24.13
C LEU A 140 24.75 20.46 24.34
#